data_AF-A0A099G101-F1
#
_entry.id   AF-A0A099G101-F1
#
_cell.length_a   1.000
_cell.length_b   1.000
_cell.length_c   1.000
_cell.angle_alpha   90.00
_cell.angle_beta   90.00
_cell.angle_gamma   90.00
#
_symmetry.space_group_name_H-M   'P 1'
#
loop_
_entity.id
_entity.type
_entity.pdbx_description
1 polymer ?
#
loop_
_entity_poly.entity_id
_entity_poly.type
_entity_poly.pdbx_seq_one_letter_code
_entity_poly.pdbx_strand_id
1 'polypeptide(L)'
;MPTVDFSIGHKDYTLSCQEGEERLLKRAAAMLDTEARAILDQAGRMPEPRLLLLAGLMLADRTAALEDRAAAAERELARLKANPPRIEVPVVPAAIGEALAELAARAEALAEKAEETLDV
;
A
#
# COMPACT_ATOMS: atom_id res chain seq x y z
N MET A 1 -32.57 -0.80 21.96
CA MET A 1 -31.89 -1.57 20.90
C MET A 1 -32.05 -0.77 19.61
N PRO A 2 -30.98 -0.22 19.03
CA PRO A 2 -31.07 0.51 17.76
C PRO A 2 -31.42 -0.43 16.61
N THR A 3 -32.26 0.05 15.70
CA THR A 3 -32.62 -0.62 14.44
C THR A 3 -32.01 0.16 13.29
N VAL A 4 -31.37 -0.55 12.37
CA VAL A 4 -30.78 0.04 11.18
C VAL A 4 -31.54 -0.42 9.97
N ASP A 5 -32.03 0.55 9.20
CA ASP A 5 -32.66 0.32 7.91
C ASP A 5 -31.64 0.49 6.79
N PHE A 6 -31.66 -0.44 5.84
CA PHE A 6 -30.81 -0.39 4.64
C PHE A 6 -31.50 -1.06 3.45
N SER A 7 -31.17 -0.60 2.24
CA SER A 7 -31.71 -1.14 0.99
C SER A 7 -30.63 -1.93 0.27
N ILE A 8 -30.99 -3.12 -0.22
CA ILE A 8 -30.09 -3.97 -1.03
C ILE A 8 -30.82 -4.33 -2.32
N GLY A 9 -30.28 -3.86 -3.45
CA GLY A 9 -30.87 -4.01 -4.78
C GLY A 9 -32.16 -3.20 -4.93
N HIS A 10 -33.30 -3.80 -4.59
CA HIS A 10 -34.64 -3.21 -4.74
C HIS A 10 -35.53 -3.37 -3.51
N LYS A 11 -34.97 -3.79 -2.38
CA LYS A 11 -35.75 -4.08 -1.18
C LYS A 11 -35.08 -3.54 0.07
N ASP A 12 -35.93 -3.04 0.95
CA ASP A 12 -35.53 -2.50 2.24
C ASP A 12 -35.55 -3.59 3.30
N TYR A 13 -34.52 -3.60 4.14
CA TYR A 13 -34.33 -4.52 5.24
C TYR A 13 -34.09 -3.71 6.52
N THR A 14 -34.67 -4.20 7.61
CA THR A 14 -34.46 -3.65 8.95
C THR A 14 -33.78 -4.71 9.79
N LEU A 15 -32.63 -4.39 10.37
CA LEU A 15 -31.90 -5.30 11.25
C LEU A 15 -31.58 -4.60 12.58
N SER A 16 -31.82 -5.31 13.68
CA SER A 16 -31.46 -4.86 15.03
C SER A 16 -29.98 -5.12 15.28
N CYS A 17 -29.21 -4.09 15.63
CA CYS A 17 -27.78 -4.22 15.93
C CYS A 17 -27.46 -3.82 17.37
N GLN A 18 -26.25 -4.18 17.82
CA GLN A 18 -25.71 -3.71 19.09
C GLN A 18 -25.27 -2.25 18.97
N GLU A 19 -25.18 -1.58 20.12
CA GLU A 19 -24.78 -0.17 20.18
C GLU A 19 -23.32 -0.01 19.71
N GLY A 20 -23.11 0.82 18.69
CA GLY A 20 -21.79 1.05 18.07
C GLY A 20 -21.50 0.27 16.78
N GLU A 21 -22.30 -0.76 16.45
CA GLU A 21 -22.11 -1.59 15.24
C GLU A 21 -22.82 -1.05 13.99
N GLU A 22 -23.66 -0.02 14.12
CA GLU A 22 -24.46 0.54 13.02
C GLU A 22 -23.62 0.88 11.79
N ARG A 23 -22.42 1.44 11.99
CA ARG A 23 -21.52 1.83 10.89
C ARG A 23 -20.95 0.62 10.15
N LEU A 24 -20.59 -0.45 10.86
CA LEU A 24 -20.12 -1.68 10.21
C LEU A 24 -21.23 -2.30 9.39
N LEU A 25 -22.45 -2.36 9.95
CA LEU A 25 -23.60 -2.93 9.27
C LEU A 25 -23.97 -2.13 8.01
N LYS A 26 -24.01 -0.80 8.08
CA LYS A 26 -24.24 0.06 6.91
C LYS A 26 -23.19 -0.13 5.82
N ARG A 27 -21.92 -0.29 6.19
CA ARG A 27 -20.83 -0.58 5.24
C ARG A 27 -21.00 -1.95 4.59
N ALA A 28 -21.29 -2.99 5.37
CA ALA A 28 -21.52 -4.33 4.85
C ALA A 28 -22.72 -4.37 3.90
N ALA A 29 -23.82 -3.72 4.27
CA ALA A 29 -25.00 -3.58 3.42
C ALA A 29 -24.68 -2.86 2.10
N ALA A 30 -23.90 -1.77 2.14
CA ALA A 30 -23.49 -1.04 0.94
C ALA A 30 -22.59 -1.88 0.01
N MET A 31 -21.71 -2.71 0.57
CA MET A 31 -20.89 -3.65 -0.22
C MET A 31 -21.76 -4.68 -0.92
N LEU A 32 -22.72 -5.27 -0.22
CA LEU A 32 -23.65 -6.24 -0.81
C LEU A 32 -24.56 -5.61 -1.86
N ASP A 33 -25.06 -4.40 -1.61
CA ASP A 33 -25.88 -3.62 -2.57
C ASP A 33 -25.10 -3.31 -3.85
N THR A 34 -23.81 -2.99 -3.74
CA THR A 34 -22.96 -2.74 -4.92
C THR A 34 -22.85 -3.98 -5.82
N GLU A 35 -22.61 -5.16 -5.25
CA GLU A 35 -22.53 -6.41 -6.01
C GLU A 35 -23.91 -6.80 -6.58
N ALA A 36 -24.98 -6.61 -5.80
CA ALA A 36 -26.34 -6.86 -6.24
C ALA A 36 -26.72 -5.97 -7.44
N ARG A 37 -26.39 -4.68 -7.41
CA ARG A 37 -26.61 -3.76 -8.54
C ARG A 37 -25.82 -4.17 -9.78
N ALA A 38 -24.55 -4.54 -9.62
CA ALA A 38 -23.73 -5.02 -10.73
C ALA A 38 -24.34 -6.25 -11.42
N ILE A 39 -24.89 -7.18 -10.63
CA ILE A 39 -25.58 -8.37 -11.17
C ILE A 39 -26.89 -7.96 -11.88
N LEU A 40 -27.68 -7.04 -11.30
CA LEU A 40 -28.91 -6.55 -11.92
C LEU A 40 -28.65 -5.85 -13.26
N ASP A 41 -27.59 -5.06 -13.35
CA ASP A 41 -27.18 -4.37 -14.58
C ASP A 41 -26.77 -5.34 -15.69
N GLN A 42 -26.17 -6.49 -15.33
CA GLN A 42 -25.69 -7.49 -16.28
C GLN A 42 -26.72 -8.55 -16.66
N ALA A 43 -27.43 -9.10 -15.67
CA ALA A 43 -28.34 -10.24 -15.82
C ALA A 43 -29.81 -9.84 -15.96
N GLY A 44 -30.14 -8.56 -15.77
CA GLY A 44 -31.50 -8.04 -15.84
C GLY A 44 -32.35 -8.43 -14.63
N ARG A 45 -33.68 -8.49 -14.84
CA ARG A 45 -34.63 -8.79 -13.76
C ARG A 45 -34.52 -10.23 -13.31
N MET A 46 -34.24 -10.43 -12.02
CA MET A 46 -34.20 -11.74 -11.40
C MET A 46 -34.87 -11.77 -10.02
N PRO A 47 -35.28 -12.95 -9.53
CA PRO A 47 -35.85 -13.08 -8.19
C PRO A 47 -34.82 -12.73 -7.09
N GLU A 48 -35.29 -12.01 -6.07
CA GLU A 48 -34.50 -11.54 -4.93
C GLU A 48 -33.65 -12.64 -4.24
N PRO A 49 -34.17 -13.84 -3.92
CA PRO A 49 -33.35 -14.86 -3.26
C PRO A 49 -32.15 -15.31 -4.10
N ARG A 50 -32.31 -15.33 -5.43
CA ARG A 50 -31.24 -15.71 -6.35
C ARG A 50 -30.21 -14.58 -6.50
N LEU A 51 -30.66 -13.32 -6.52
CA LEU A 51 -29.79 -12.15 -6.55
C LEU A 51 -28.87 -12.11 -5.33
N LEU A 52 -29.46 -12.22 -4.12
CA LEU A 52 -28.70 -12.18 -2.87
C LEU A 52 -27.73 -13.35 -2.74
N LEU A 53 -28.12 -14.55 -3.18
CA LEU A 53 -27.24 -15.72 -3.19
C LEU A 53 -26.02 -15.49 -4.09
N LEU A 54 -26.21 -14.97 -5.30
CA LEU A 54 -25.11 -14.69 -6.22
C LEU A 54 -24.22 -13.56 -5.70
N ALA A 55 -24.81 -12.47 -5.21
CA ALA A 55 -24.07 -11.35 -4.62
C ALA A 55 -23.23 -11.82 -3.41
N GLY A 56 -23.79 -12.68 -2.56
CA GLY A 56 -23.08 -13.27 -1.43
C GLY A 56 -21.93 -14.20 -1.85
N LEU A 57 -22.15 -15.05 -2.85
CA LEU A 57 -21.11 -15.93 -3.40
C LEU A 57 -19.97 -15.14 -4.04
N MET A 58 -20.28 -14.08 -4.80
CA MET A 58 -19.28 -13.20 -5.41
C MET A 58 -18.46 -12.45 -4.35
N LEU A 59 -19.11 -11.97 -3.29
CA LEU A 59 -18.41 -11.30 -2.20
C LEU A 59 -17.50 -12.27 -1.42
N ALA A 60 -17.95 -13.52 -1.24
CA ALA A 60 -17.14 -14.57 -0.61
C ALA A 60 -15.91 -14.92 -1.46
N ASP A 61 -16.07 -15.09 -2.77
CA ASP A 61 -14.96 -15.34 -3.71
C ASP A 61 -13.94 -14.19 -3.71
N ARG A 62 -14.41 -12.95 -3.73
CA ARG A 62 -13.55 -11.76 -3.62
C ARG A 62 -12.78 -11.72 -2.31
N THR A 63 -13.42 -12.11 -1.21
CA THR A 63 -12.79 -12.15 0.11
C THR A 63 -11.70 -13.22 0.16
N ALA A 64 -11.98 -14.42 -0.35
CA ALA A 64 -10.98 -15.48 -0.46
C ALA A 64 -9.78 -15.05 -1.31
N ALA A 65 -10.02 -14.42 -2.46
CA ALA A 65 -8.96 -13.90 -3.32
C ALA A 65 -8.11 -12.80 -2.65
N LEU A 66 -8.72 -11.97 -1.79
CA LEU A 66 -8.00 -10.96 -1.01
C LEU A 66 -7.17 -11.59 0.11
N GLU A 67 -7.70 -12.60 0.80
CA GLU A 67 -6.98 -13.36 1.82
C GLU A 67 -5.75 -14.07 1.23
N ASP A 68 -5.89 -14.70 0.06
CA ASP A 68 -4.77 -15.33 -0.64
C ASP A 68 -3.67 -14.32 -1.02
N ARG A 69 -4.06 -13.14 -1.50
CA ARG A 69 -3.11 -12.05 -1.82
C ARG A 69 -2.42 -11.51 -0.57
N ALA A 70 -3.16 -11.36 0.52
CA ALA A 70 -2.60 -10.94 1.80
C ALA A 70 -1.57 -11.97 2.30
N ALA A 71 -1.90 -13.26 2.27
CA ALA A 71 -0.99 -14.33 2.63
C ALA A 71 0.26 -14.37 1.74
N ALA A 72 0.12 -14.13 0.44
CA ALA A 72 1.25 -14.02 -0.48
C ALA A 72 2.15 -12.81 -0.17
N ALA A 73 1.55 -11.64 0.11
CA ALA A 73 2.27 -10.43 0.48
C ALA A 73 3.02 -10.59 1.81
N GLU A 74 2.40 -11.23 2.80
CA GLU A 74 3.04 -11.55 4.09
C GLU A 74 4.24 -12.47 3.92
N ARG A 75 4.14 -13.49 3.04
CA ARG A 75 5.28 -14.38 2.73
C ARG A 75 6.43 -13.64 2.07
N GLU A 76 6.14 -12.76 1.11
CA GLU A 76 7.19 -11.97 0.45
C GLU A 76 7.84 -10.98 1.42
N LEU A 77 7.03 -10.35 2.28
CA LEU A 77 7.54 -9.46 3.32
C LEU A 77 8.42 -10.21 4.33
N ALA A 78 8.06 -11.43 4.70
CA ALA A 78 8.89 -12.30 5.54
C ALA A 78 10.21 -12.67 4.84
N ARG A 79 10.17 -12.97 3.54
CA ARG A 79 11.36 -13.27 2.73
C ARG A 79 12.32 -12.08 2.65
N LEU A 80 11.81 -10.88 2.36
CA LEU A 80 12.60 -9.66 2.30
C LEU A 80 13.21 -9.29 3.67
N LYS A 81 12.45 -9.50 4.76
CA LYS A 81 12.99 -9.33 6.13
C LYS A 81 14.08 -10.34 6.47
N ALA A 82 13.97 -11.57 5.99
CA ALA A 82 14.97 -12.62 6.24
C ALA A 82 16.27 -12.42 5.44
N ASN A 83 16.19 -11.84 4.24
CA ASN A 83 17.36 -11.53 3.42
C ASN A 83 17.30 -10.08 2.92
N PRO A 84 17.63 -9.09 3.77
CA PRO A 84 17.59 -7.70 3.38
C PRO A 84 18.58 -7.44 2.24
N PRO A 85 18.17 -6.72 1.18
CA PRO A 85 19.08 -6.37 0.09
C PRO A 85 20.24 -5.56 0.66
N ARG A 86 21.48 -6.05 0.47
CA ARG A 86 22.68 -5.30 0.84
C ARG A 86 22.84 -4.13 -0.12
N ILE A 87 22.60 -2.93 0.37
CA ILE A 87 22.90 -1.69 -0.35
C ILE A 87 24.37 -1.39 -0.08
N GLU A 88 25.24 -1.73 -1.03
CA GLU A 88 26.65 -1.33 -0.97
C GLU A 88 26.73 0.15 -1.31
N VAL A 89 26.84 0.99 -0.27
CA VAL A 89 27.09 2.42 -0.45
C VAL A 89 28.59 2.58 -0.72
N PRO A 90 29.00 3.14 -1.88
CA PRO A 90 30.40 3.47 -2.10
C PRO A 90 30.79 4.61 -1.15
N VAL A 91 31.41 4.24 -0.03
CA VAL A 91 32.04 5.19 0.89
C VAL A 91 33.40 5.56 0.34
N VAL A 92 33.61 6.85 0.07
CA VAL A 92 34.96 7.37 -0.20
C VAL A 92 35.72 7.34 1.14
N PRO A 93 36.83 6.58 1.26
CA PRO A 93 37.60 6.53 2.49
C PRO A 93 38.12 7.92 2.87
N ALA A 94 38.07 8.26 4.16
CA ALA A 94 38.56 9.54 4.67
C ALA A 94 40.00 9.84 4.24
N ALA A 95 40.84 8.80 4.17
CA ALA A 95 42.22 8.87 3.69
C ALA A 95 42.35 9.45 2.26
N ILE A 96 41.37 9.25 1.38
CA ILE A 96 41.38 9.85 0.04
C ILE A 96 41.13 11.36 0.12
N GLY A 97 40.22 11.80 0.99
CA GLY A 97 39.96 13.21 1.23
C GLY A 97 41.17 13.92 1.87
N GLU A 98 41.81 13.27 2.85
CA GLU A 98 43.04 13.75 3.48
C GLU A 98 44.19 13.84 2.48
N ALA A 99 44.39 12.80 1.66
CA ALA A 99 45.42 12.80 0.63
C ALA A 99 45.18 13.91 -0.42
N LEU A 100 43.94 14.14 -0.85
CA LEU A 100 43.59 15.23 -1.76
C LEU A 100 43.86 16.60 -1.15
N ALA A 101 43.53 16.80 0.14
CA ALA A 101 43.80 18.05 0.85
C ALA A 101 45.30 18.31 1.00
N GLU A 102 46.10 17.29 1.31
CA GLU A 102 47.56 17.42 1.37
C GLU A 102 48.16 17.76 0.00
N LEU A 103 47.64 17.13 -1.07
CA LEU A 103 48.07 17.39 -2.44
C LEU A 103 47.75 18.83 -2.86
N ALA A 104 46.57 19.34 -2.49
CA ALA A 104 46.18 20.73 -2.71
C ALA A 104 47.10 21.71 -1.97
N ALA A 105 47.38 21.48 -0.69
CA ALA A 105 48.27 22.33 0.09
C ALA A 105 49.70 22.37 -0.48
N ARG A 106 50.21 21.23 -0.96
CA ARG A 106 51.51 21.18 -1.63
C ARG A 106 51.49 21.95 -2.96
N ALA A 107 50.41 21.86 -3.72
CA ALA A 107 50.26 22.58 -4.98
C ALA A 107 50.20 24.10 -4.77
N GLU A 108 49.46 24.57 -3.76
CA GLU A 108 49.39 25.99 -3.38
C GLU A 108 50.76 26.52 -2.97
N ALA A 109 51.49 25.82 -2.10
CA ALA A 109 52.84 26.23 -1.68
C ALA A 109 53.86 26.27 -2.85
N LEU A 110 53.65 25.47 -3.89
CA LEU A 110 54.50 25.45 -5.08
C LEU A 110 54.15 26.60 -6.03
N ALA A 111 52.87 26.94 -6.15
CA ALA A 111 52.39 28.10 -6.90
C ALA A 111 52.89 29.41 -6.27
N GLU A 112 52.80 29.55 -4.94
CA GLU A 112 53.27 30.74 -4.21
C GLU A 112 54.77 30.98 -4.40
N LYS A 113 55.58 29.91 -4.35
CA LYS A 113 57.02 29.98 -4.67
C LYS A 113 57.31 30.34 -6.12
N ALA A 114 56.46 29.92 -7.05
CA ALA A 114 56.60 30.25 -8.47
C ALA A 114 56.27 31.73 -8.72
N GLU A 115 55.25 32.27 -8.05
CA GLU A 115 54.90 33.70 -8.10
C GLU A 115 56.03 34.56 -7.50
N GLU A 116 56.57 34.22 -6.32
CA GLU A 116 57.70 34.93 -5.71
C GLU A 116 58.96 34.96 -6.60
N THR A 117 59.17 33.91 -7.42
CA THR A 117 60.32 33.85 -8.34
C THR A 117 60.05 34.52 -9.69
N LEU A 118 58.79 34.79 -10.03
CA LEU A 118 58.39 35.50 -11.25
C LEU A 118 58.25 37.03 -11.05
N ASP A 119 58.09 37.50 -9.80
CA ASP A 119 57.98 38.92 -9.44
C ASP A 119 59.35 39.63 -9.17
N VAL A 120 60.46 39.05 -9.66
CA VAL A 120 61.83 39.64 -9.64
C VAL A 120 62.29 39.96 -11.06
#